data_AF-A0AAN6K172-F1
#
_entry.id   AF-A0AAN6K172-F1
#
_cell.length_a   1.000
_cell.length_b   1.000
_cell.length_c   1.000
_cell.angle_alpha   90.00
_cell.angle_beta   90.00
_cell.angle_gamma   90.00
#
_symmetry.space_group_name_H-M   'P 1'
#
loop_
_entity.id
_entity.type
_entity.pdbx_description
1 polymer ?
#
loop_
_entity_poly.entity_id
_entity_poly.type
_entity_poly.pdbx_seq_one_letter_code
_entity_poly.pdbx_strand_id
1 'polypeptide(L)'
;MPQQPEVYDLLGIGFGPANLSLAISLIENEQAQKRLPRIHFLERQPHFAWHPTLLLPGASLQVSPLKDLATMRDPTSSFSFTNYLHQTDRLASFINKENQVPSRREWSAYLTWAARRMDDYVTYDQEVVSIEPVFKDGAEDGDSYDSVRYLKVTSRFGKTGQVVERLARNITIGVGGTANIPESVSTIYPADPWSQPSQVIHSSTFLPSLSNIDANLRHRIQTRSARTSPIDGAKRRPLRLAVMGSGQSAAEMTLHLYHTYPQAHVTMIFRATAIVPSDDSAFVNAAAFDPERTDTFWQASEKQRSAWRKEFRRTNYSVVRPNVLNELHTIVYDQQIELPSLFPGSAGPSEGYLEIKSNTTVLSSQMVKGSDGDEIELHLSDGKNSGSLEEARFDAVFIGTGFSRSPRELDMFRPVAKYFAALDPNSTIQTTMSGSSTPELGRDEASEMEDAAEAERARERQRGIARDYRLVSYADTAYAGRTSVRRSSASSDSPVSSRSSSVGALSALSSSSTLNESHAALPSTSSKIVLETPNVYLMGCNEATHGLSDSLLSIVAWRAGEITDSLLHNTAAAAADDPTITEADQEAVTKIQPQERSRSTDVKKNSTASKVFSLSKIGDRLQGLHVGATHAN
;
A
#
# COMPACT_ATOMS: atom_id res chain seq x y z
N MET A 1 30.23 -24.94 21.71
CA MET A 1 29.23 -24.01 22.26
C MET A 1 28.03 -24.04 21.33
N PRO A 2 26.78 -24.12 21.83
CA PRO A 2 25.63 -23.95 20.94
C PRO A 2 25.75 -22.58 20.27
N GLN A 3 25.67 -22.54 18.92
CA GLN A 3 25.63 -21.27 18.19
C GLN A 3 24.47 -20.45 18.76
N GLN A 4 24.76 -19.24 19.23
CA GLN A 4 23.68 -18.32 19.58
C GLN A 4 22.76 -18.17 18.37
N PRO A 5 21.43 -18.20 18.55
CA PRO A 5 20.50 -18.11 17.44
C PRO A 5 20.74 -16.80 16.68
N GLU A 6 20.75 -16.88 15.35
CA GLU A 6 20.95 -15.73 14.48
C GLU A 6 19.76 -14.77 14.63
N VAL A 7 19.98 -13.59 15.23
CA VAL A 7 18.94 -12.55 15.39
C VAL A 7 19.03 -11.49 14.29
N TYR A 8 17.95 -11.28 13.54
CA TYR A 8 17.86 -10.23 12.54
C TYR A 8 17.62 -8.86 13.18
N ASP A 9 18.24 -7.82 12.63
CA ASP A 9 17.96 -6.43 13.01
C ASP A 9 16.57 -6.02 12.48
N LEU A 10 16.23 -6.47 11.26
CA LEU A 10 14.92 -6.31 10.67
C LEU A 10 14.52 -7.58 9.90
N LEU A 11 13.31 -8.08 10.14
CA LEU A 11 12.69 -9.13 9.32
C LEU A 11 11.37 -8.62 8.72
N GLY A 12 11.35 -8.44 7.40
CA GLY A 12 10.15 -8.00 6.68
C GLY A 12 9.26 -9.17 6.24
N ILE A 13 7.96 -9.00 6.39
CA ILE A 13 6.93 -10.00 6.09
C ILE A 13 6.12 -9.53 4.89
N GLY A 14 6.18 -10.32 3.81
CA GLY A 14 5.77 -9.95 2.45
C GLY A 14 6.87 -9.18 1.72
N PHE A 15 7.06 -9.46 0.42
CA PHE A 15 8.02 -8.76 -0.42
C PHE A 15 7.35 -8.11 -1.64
N GLY A 16 6.19 -7.49 -1.39
CA GLY A 16 5.57 -6.57 -2.33
C GLY A 16 6.25 -5.20 -2.37
N PRO A 17 5.70 -4.23 -3.13
CA PRO A 17 6.33 -2.92 -3.34
C PRO A 17 6.67 -2.14 -2.07
N ALA A 18 5.90 -2.27 -0.99
CA ALA A 18 6.17 -1.59 0.28
C ALA A 18 7.49 -2.04 0.91
N ASN A 19 7.67 -3.35 1.13
CA ASN A 19 8.91 -3.90 1.70
C ASN A 19 10.07 -3.88 0.70
N LEU A 20 9.81 -3.98 -0.60
CA LEU A 20 10.85 -3.79 -1.63
C LEU A 20 11.41 -2.36 -1.60
N SER A 21 10.54 -1.35 -1.50
CA SER A 21 10.93 0.05 -1.33
C SER A 21 11.75 0.26 -0.05
N LEU A 22 11.35 -0.38 1.06
CA LEU A 22 12.10 -0.33 2.31
C LEU A 22 13.48 -0.98 2.19
N ALA A 23 13.59 -2.15 1.56
CA ALA A 23 14.87 -2.79 1.28
C ALA A 23 15.80 -1.86 0.48
N ILE A 24 15.27 -1.21 -0.56
CA ILE A 24 16.02 -0.22 -1.36
C ILE A 24 16.50 0.94 -0.49
N SER A 25 15.61 1.51 0.33
CA SER A 25 15.97 2.63 1.22
C SER A 25 17.08 2.25 2.20
N LEU A 26 17.01 1.06 2.80
CA LEU A 26 18.02 0.56 3.75
C LEU A 26 19.37 0.29 3.08
N ILE A 27 19.37 -0.30 1.87
CA ILE A 27 20.59 -0.62 1.15
C ILE A 27 21.22 0.61 0.50
N GLU A 28 20.47 1.63 0.11
CA GLU A 28 21.07 2.87 -0.39
C GLU A 28 21.51 3.83 0.73
N ASN A 29 21.18 3.54 2.00
CA ASN A 29 21.55 4.35 3.16
C ASN A 29 22.80 3.80 3.87
N GLU A 30 23.92 4.54 3.82
CA GLU A 30 25.20 4.11 4.43
C GLU A 30 25.12 3.89 5.94
N GLN A 31 24.32 4.67 6.67
CA GLN A 31 24.17 4.48 8.12
C GLN A 31 23.38 3.22 8.42
N ALA A 32 22.34 2.93 7.64
CA ALA A 32 21.55 1.70 7.79
C ALA A 32 22.41 0.47 7.51
N GLN A 33 23.23 0.46 6.46
CA GLN A 33 24.17 -0.63 6.20
C GLN A 33 25.12 -0.91 7.38
N LYS A 34 25.60 0.13 8.05
CA LYS A 34 26.52 0.00 9.20
C LYS A 34 25.82 -0.48 10.47
N ARG A 35 24.57 -0.04 10.69
CA ARG A 35 23.87 -0.19 11.99
C ARG A 35 22.83 -1.31 12.00
N LEU A 36 22.34 -1.70 10.82
CA LEU A 36 21.36 -2.76 10.61
C LEU A 36 21.94 -3.80 9.63
N PRO A 37 23.08 -4.44 9.93
CA PRO A 37 23.76 -5.33 8.99
C PRO A 37 22.95 -6.58 8.64
N ARG A 38 21.92 -6.95 9.44
CA ARG A 38 21.15 -8.19 9.26
C ARG A 38 19.69 -7.89 9.00
N ILE A 39 19.39 -7.44 7.79
CA ILE A 39 18.02 -7.31 7.27
C ILE A 39 17.67 -8.50 6.38
N HIS A 40 16.42 -8.96 6.45
CA HIS A 40 15.92 -10.03 5.59
C HIS A 40 14.41 -9.93 5.37
N PHE A 41 13.90 -10.53 4.31
CA PHE A 41 12.48 -10.49 3.95
C PHE A 41 11.95 -11.88 3.60
N LEU A 42 10.68 -12.15 3.91
CA LEU A 42 10.00 -13.42 3.64
C LEU A 42 8.78 -13.15 2.74
N GLU A 43 8.67 -13.89 1.63
CA GLU A 43 7.54 -13.79 0.70
C GLU A 43 6.93 -15.16 0.44
N ARG A 44 5.60 -15.26 0.55
CA ARG A 44 4.88 -16.51 0.37
C ARG A 44 4.90 -17.01 -1.08
N GLN A 45 4.93 -16.10 -2.06
CA GLN A 45 5.00 -16.47 -3.46
C GLN A 45 6.40 -17.02 -3.79
N PRO A 46 6.51 -17.99 -4.72
CA PRO A 46 7.78 -18.60 -5.07
C PRO A 46 8.71 -17.69 -5.89
N HIS A 47 8.24 -16.52 -6.30
CA HIS A 47 8.99 -15.46 -6.97
C HIS A 47 8.25 -14.13 -6.79
N PHE A 48 8.95 -13.02 -7.03
CA PHE A 48 8.31 -11.70 -7.03
C PHE A 48 7.22 -11.60 -8.10
N ALA A 49 6.02 -11.19 -7.69
CA ALA A 49 4.96 -10.83 -8.62
C ALA A 49 4.05 -9.75 -8.02
N TRP A 50 3.71 -8.75 -8.83
CA TRP A 50 2.82 -7.66 -8.45
C TRP A 50 1.49 -7.79 -9.20
N HIS A 51 0.44 -8.19 -8.48
CA HIS A 51 -0.92 -8.44 -9.00
C HIS A 51 -0.94 -9.22 -10.35
N PRO A 52 -0.28 -10.39 -10.44
CA PRO A 52 -0.19 -11.14 -11.70
C PRO A 52 -1.57 -11.55 -12.25
N THR A 53 -2.56 -11.65 -11.36
CA THR A 53 -3.92 -12.15 -11.65
C THR A 53 -4.79 -11.17 -12.41
N LEU A 54 -4.39 -9.89 -12.48
CA LEU A 54 -5.07 -8.82 -13.20
C LEU A 54 -4.15 -8.15 -14.23
N LEU A 55 -3.13 -8.84 -14.74
CA LEU A 55 -2.30 -8.35 -15.85
C LEU A 55 -3.03 -8.45 -17.20
N LEU A 56 -4.21 -7.83 -17.25
CA LEU A 56 -5.07 -7.80 -18.43
C LEU A 56 -4.42 -6.99 -19.57
N PRO A 57 -4.54 -7.43 -20.83
CA PRO A 57 -4.07 -6.67 -21.98
C PRO A 57 -4.61 -5.24 -21.98
N GLY A 58 -3.78 -4.27 -22.36
CA GLY A 58 -4.16 -2.85 -22.41
C GLY A 58 -4.25 -2.13 -21.07
N ALA A 59 -4.15 -2.83 -19.95
CA ALA A 59 -4.26 -2.20 -18.65
C ALA A 59 -3.06 -1.31 -18.31
N SER A 60 -3.38 -0.08 -17.89
CA SER A 60 -2.39 0.95 -17.57
C SER A 60 -2.29 1.20 -16.08
N LEU A 61 -1.11 1.65 -15.63
CA LEU A 61 -0.92 2.10 -14.26
C LEU A 61 -1.82 3.30 -13.98
N GLN A 62 -2.19 3.49 -12.71
CA GLN A 62 -3.05 4.59 -12.30
C GLN A 62 -2.31 5.77 -11.66
N VAL A 63 -0.98 5.78 -11.73
CA VAL A 63 -0.13 6.76 -11.06
C VAL A 63 1.02 7.17 -11.97
N SER A 64 1.54 8.38 -11.76
CA SER A 64 2.75 8.86 -12.43
C SER A 64 3.92 7.89 -12.18
N PRO A 65 4.74 7.59 -13.20
CA PRO A 65 5.93 6.74 -13.02
C PRO A 65 6.97 7.34 -12.08
N LEU A 66 6.91 8.64 -11.77
CA LEU A 66 7.80 9.27 -10.79
C LEU A 66 7.46 8.94 -9.33
N LYS A 67 6.28 8.36 -9.08
CA LYS A 67 5.90 7.79 -7.78
C LYS A 67 6.36 6.32 -7.70
N ASP A 68 7.60 6.06 -8.12
CA ASP A 68 8.23 4.74 -8.09
C ASP A 68 8.77 4.37 -6.69
N LEU A 69 9.63 3.36 -6.63
CA LEU A 69 10.19 2.84 -5.37
C LEU A 69 11.25 3.74 -4.72
N ALA A 70 11.70 4.82 -5.38
CA ALA A 70 12.84 5.60 -4.87
C ALA A 70 12.79 7.10 -5.18
N THR A 71 12.32 7.53 -6.35
CA THR A 71 12.48 8.88 -6.90
C THR A 71 12.03 9.99 -5.96
N MET A 72 10.92 9.81 -5.22
CA MET A 72 10.45 10.83 -4.27
C MET A 72 11.27 10.92 -2.98
N ARG A 73 12.07 9.90 -2.66
CA ARG A 73 13.06 9.92 -1.58
C ARG A 73 14.40 10.44 -2.10
N ASP A 74 14.86 9.89 -3.21
CA ASP A 74 16.13 10.24 -3.86
C ASP A 74 16.04 10.02 -5.38
N PRO A 75 15.94 11.09 -6.19
CA PRO A 75 15.91 11.00 -7.65
C PRO A 75 17.19 10.42 -8.27
N THR A 76 18.30 10.37 -7.53
CA THR A 76 19.57 9.81 -8.01
C THR A 76 19.66 8.29 -7.80
N SER A 77 18.68 7.71 -7.08
CA SER A 77 18.62 6.28 -6.82
C SER A 77 18.75 5.45 -8.08
N SER A 78 19.58 4.41 -7.97
CA SER A 78 19.77 3.44 -9.03
C SER A 78 18.53 2.56 -9.26
N PHE A 79 17.50 2.66 -8.41
CA PHE A 79 16.24 1.92 -8.51
C PHE A 79 15.08 2.77 -9.07
N SER A 80 15.33 4.01 -9.52
CA SER A 80 14.29 4.81 -10.19
C SER A 80 13.77 4.13 -11.47
N PHE A 81 12.50 4.36 -11.81
CA PHE A 81 11.88 3.87 -13.03
C PHE A 81 12.58 4.41 -14.28
N THR A 82 13.04 5.66 -14.23
CA THR A 82 13.85 6.27 -15.29
C THR A 82 15.16 5.51 -15.50
N ASN A 83 15.86 5.15 -14.43
CA ASN A 83 17.10 4.36 -14.54
C ASN A 83 16.81 2.93 -15.04
N TYR A 84 15.69 2.31 -14.66
CA TYR A 84 15.24 1.05 -15.24
C TYR A 84 15.04 1.14 -16.76
N LEU A 85 14.35 2.19 -17.24
CA LEU A 85 14.17 2.41 -18.67
C LEU A 85 15.51 2.62 -19.39
N HIS A 86 16.46 3.31 -18.76
CA HIS A 86 17.80 3.50 -19.30
C HIS A 86 18.56 2.17 -19.40
N GLN A 87 18.60 1.38 -18.32
CA GLN A 87 19.31 0.09 -18.29
C GLN A 87 18.68 -0.98 -19.19
N THR A 88 17.42 -0.81 -19.59
CA THR A 88 16.73 -1.71 -20.51
C THR A 88 16.66 -1.18 -21.95
N ASP A 89 17.42 -0.12 -22.26
CA ASP A 89 17.48 0.52 -23.59
C ASP A 89 16.11 0.93 -24.16
N ARG A 90 15.24 1.42 -23.26
CA ARG A 90 13.86 1.79 -23.56
C ARG A 90 13.51 3.23 -23.23
N LEU A 91 14.44 3.99 -22.66
CA LEU A 91 14.19 5.37 -22.24
C LEU A 91 13.72 6.26 -23.41
N ALA A 92 14.42 6.24 -24.54
CA ALA A 92 14.04 7.02 -25.72
C ALA A 92 12.65 6.61 -26.24
N SER A 93 12.37 5.31 -26.33
CA SER A 93 11.07 4.79 -26.74
C SER A 93 9.94 5.20 -25.79
N PHE A 94 10.20 5.22 -24.48
CA PHE A 94 9.23 5.67 -23.49
C PHE A 94 8.97 7.18 -23.56
N ILE A 95 10.02 7.99 -23.78
CA ILE A 95 9.88 9.45 -23.97
C ILE A 95 9.01 9.77 -25.19
N ASN A 96 9.17 9.01 -26.28
CA ASN A 96 8.40 9.18 -27.51
C ASN A 96 6.94 8.72 -27.37
N LYS A 97 6.59 8.01 -26.30
CA LYS A 97 5.23 7.54 -26.05
C LYS A 97 4.34 8.72 -25.67
N GLU A 98 3.28 8.95 -26.43
CA GLU A 98 2.33 10.06 -26.22
C GLU A 98 1.74 10.07 -24.81
N ASN A 99 1.37 8.89 -24.29
CA ASN A 99 0.92 8.73 -22.91
C ASN A 99 2.06 8.17 -22.03
N GLN A 100 2.68 9.04 -21.25
CA GLN A 100 3.81 8.75 -20.36
C GLN A 100 3.42 7.97 -19.09
N VAL A 101 2.28 7.27 -19.09
CA VAL A 101 1.88 6.32 -18.05
C VAL A 101 2.28 4.90 -18.48
N PRO A 102 3.05 4.15 -17.65
CA PRO A 102 3.45 2.80 -18.00
C PRO A 102 2.25 1.83 -17.98
N SER A 103 2.34 0.76 -18.77
CA SER A 103 1.37 -0.34 -18.67
C SER A 103 1.57 -1.10 -17.34
N ARG A 104 0.54 -1.80 -16.82
CA ARG A 104 0.72 -2.68 -15.64
C ARG A 104 1.80 -3.75 -15.88
N ARG A 105 1.93 -4.22 -17.13
CA ARG A 105 2.99 -5.14 -17.55
C ARG A 105 4.38 -4.53 -17.43
N GLU A 106 4.57 -3.30 -17.91
CA GLU A 106 5.84 -2.58 -17.81
C GLU A 106 6.19 -2.26 -16.36
N TRP A 107 5.20 -1.85 -15.55
CA TRP A 107 5.40 -1.62 -14.13
C TRP A 107 5.76 -2.90 -13.38
N SER A 108 5.10 -4.02 -13.70
CA SER A 108 5.46 -5.33 -13.13
C SER A 108 6.87 -5.75 -13.49
N ALA A 109 7.32 -5.46 -14.72
CA ALA A 109 8.69 -5.72 -15.15
C ALA A 109 9.70 -4.85 -14.41
N TYR A 110 9.40 -3.57 -14.19
CA TYR A 110 10.21 -2.67 -13.35
C TYR A 110 10.35 -3.19 -11.92
N LEU A 111 9.24 -3.54 -11.27
CA LEU A 111 9.25 -4.04 -9.91
C LEU A 111 10.01 -5.38 -9.81
N THR A 112 9.84 -6.27 -10.79
CA THR A 112 10.61 -7.53 -10.86
C THR A 112 12.10 -7.28 -11.06
N TRP A 113 12.47 -6.32 -11.91
CA TRP A 113 13.86 -5.91 -12.10
C TRP A 113 14.48 -5.38 -10.81
N ALA A 114 13.74 -4.57 -10.05
CA ALA A 114 14.17 -4.07 -8.75
C ALA A 114 14.30 -5.22 -7.72
N ALA A 115 13.32 -6.11 -7.66
CA ALA A 115 13.31 -7.25 -6.74
C ALA A 115 14.49 -8.21 -6.97
N ARG A 116 14.83 -8.51 -8.23
CA ARG A 116 15.98 -9.38 -8.57
C ARG A 116 17.32 -8.84 -8.05
N ARG A 117 17.47 -7.52 -7.98
CA ARG A 117 18.66 -6.87 -7.43
C ARG A 117 18.72 -6.95 -5.89
N MET A 118 17.67 -7.49 -5.27
CA MET A 118 17.54 -7.69 -3.82
C MET A 118 17.39 -9.17 -3.45
N ASP A 119 17.68 -10.11 -4.36
CA ASP A 119 17.48 -11.56 -4.14
C ASP A 119 18.25 -12.09 -2.92
N ASP A 120 19.41 -11.50 -2.59
CA ASP A 120 20.21 -11.86 -1.41
C ASP A 120 19.52 -11.51 -0.07
N TYR A 121 18.53 -10.62 -0.09
CA TYR A 121 17.82 -10.15 1.11
C TYR A 121 16.45 -10.80 1.30
N VAL A 122 16.03 -11.72 0.42
CA VAL A 122 14.68 -12.29 0.44
C VAL A 122 14.70 -13.81 0.35
N THR A 123 13.80 -14.46 1.10
CA THR A 123 13.45 -15.85 0.87
C THR A 123 12.01 -15.95 0.40
N TYR A 124 11.85 -16.38 -0.85
CA TYR A 124 10.56 -16.69 -1.47
C TYR A 124 10.03 -18.05 -1.02
N ASP A 125 8.78 -18.36 -1.38
CA ASP A 125 8.05 -19.57 -1.00
C ASP A 125 7.95 -19.75 0.52
N GLN A 126 7.98 -18.67 1.31
CA GLN A 126 7.86 -18.72 2.77
C GLN A 126 6.68 -17.90 3.28
N GLU A 127 5.63 -18.62 3.70
CA GLU A 127 4.47 -18.04 4.36
C GLU A 127 4.72 -17.90 5.86
N VAL A 128 4.65 -16.68 6.39
CA VAL A 128 4.69 -16.46 7.84
C VAL A 128 3.34 -16.85 8.44
N VAL A 129 3.37 -17.70 9.46
CA VAL A 129 2.17 -18.27 10.10
C VAL A 129 2.00 -17.86 11.56
N SER A 130 3.07 -17.43 12.24
CA SER A 130 3.02 -17.00 13.64
C SER A 130 4.15 -16.01 13.96
N ILE A 131 3.83 -15.03 14.81
CA ILE A 131 4.77 -14.08 15.41
C ILE A 131 4.58 -14.16 16.92
N GLU A 132 5.59 -14.65 17.63
CA GLU A 132 5.54 -14.92 19.07
C GLU A 132 6.53 -14.02 19.82
N PRO A 133 6.17 -13.49 21.00
CA PRO A 133 7.12 -12.77 21.84
C PRO A 133 8.13 -13.75 22.45
N VAL A 134 9.39 -13.31 22.54
CA VAL A 134 10.43 -13.98 23.32
C VAL A 134 10.87 -13.03 24.41
N PHE A 135 10.70 -13.42 25.66
CA PHE A 135 10.88 -12.55 26.84
C PHE A 135 12.33 -12.44 27.29
N LYS A 136 12.62 -11.38 28.04
CA LYS A 136 13.85 -11.22 28.84
C LYS A 136 13.85 -12.25 29.98
N ASP A 137 15.03 -12.56 30.50
CA ASP A 137 15.16 -13.55 31.58
C ASP A 137 14.34 -13.13 32.82
N GLY A 138 13.46 -14.01 33.29
CA GLY A 138 12.59 -13.77 34.45
C GLY A 138 11.27 -13.07 34.14
N ALA A 139 10.99 -12.73 32.87
CA ALA A 139 9.69 -12.27 32.43
C ALA A 139 8.89 -13.38 31.75
N GLU A 140 7.57 -13.30 31.85
CA GLU A 140 6.65 -14.34 31.36
C GLU A 140 5.50 -13.76 30.52
N ASP A 141 4.77 -14.68 29.89
CA ASP A 141 3.63 -14.35 29.07
C ASP A 141 2.50 -13.72 29.92
N GLY A 142 2.22 -12.44 29.68
CA GLY A 142 1.30 -11.64 30.49
C GLY A 142 1.94 -10.38 31.08
N ASP A 143 3.26 -10.32 31.13
CA ASP A 143 4.00 -9.10 31.49
C ASP A 143 3.90 -8.00 30.42
N SER A 144 4.31 -6.78 30.77
CA SER A 144 4.39 -5.64 29.83
C SER A 144 5.15 -6.01 28.54
N TYR A 145 4.77 -5.42 27.41
CA TYR A 145 5.50 -5.60 26.15
C TYR A 145 6.98 -5.17 26.25
N ASP A 146 7.33 -4.26 27.18
CA ASP A 146 8.71 -3.87 27.49
C ASP A 146 9.60 -5.03 27.97
N SER A 147 8.98 -6.12 28.42
CA SER A 147 9.68 -7.34 28.82
C SER A 147 10.06 -8.23 27.64
N VAL A 148 9.54 -7.96 26.44
CA VAL A 148 9.86 -8.71 25.23
C VAL A 148 11.25 -8.33 24.75
N ARG A 149 12.09 -9.34 24.50
CA ARG A 149 13.47 -9.20 24.00
C ARG A 149 13.56 -9.34 22.49
N TYR A 150 12.83 -10.29 21.91
CA TYR A 150 12.81 -10.57 20.47
C TYR A 150 11.40 -10.98 20.02
N LEU A 151 11.16 -10.91 18.72
CA LEU A 151 10.02 -11.54 18.08
C LEU A 151 10.50 -12.80 17.36
N LYS A 152 9.90 -13.94 17.67
CA LYS A 152 10.11 -15.20 16.93
C LYS A 152 9.09 -15.28 15.81
N VAL A 153 9.59 -15.27 14.58
CA VAL A 153 8.78 -15.36 13.37
C VAL A 153 8.87 -16.80 12.84
N THR A 154 7.74 -17.48 12.88
CA THR A 154 7.58 -18.84 12.35
C THR A 154 6.99 -18.78 10.96
N SER A 155 7.70 -19.38 10.02
CA SER A 155 7.34 -19.43 8.61
C SER A 155 7.34 -20.86 8.09
N ARG A 156 6.54 -21.12 7.06
CA ARG A 156 6.40 -22.43 6.42
C ARG A 156 6.68 -22.30 4.93
N PHE A 157 7.50 -23.20 4.41
CA PHE A 157 7.70 -23.31 2.98
C PHE A 157 6.43 -23.81 2.29
N GLY A 158 5.95 -23.09 1.27
CA GLY A 158 4.71 -23.42 0.56
C GLY A 158 4.78 -24.80 -0.11
N LYS A 159 5.91 -25.13 -0.74
CA LYS A 159 6.06 -26.41 -1.46
C LYS A 159 6.32 -27.62 -0.57
N THR A 160 7.12 -27.47 0.49
CA THR A 160 7.60 -28.60 1.30
C THR A 160 6.86 -28.74 2.63
N GLY A 161 6.18 -27.69 3.07
CA GLY A 161 5.62 -27.61 4.42
C GLY A 161 6.67 -27.48 5.53
N GLN A 162 7.97 -27.38 5.19
CA GLN A 162 9.04 -27.24 6.17
C GLN A 162 8.88 -25.93 6.95
N VAL A 163 8.95 -26.03 8.27
CA VAL A 163 8.84 -24.88 9.17
C VAL A 163 10.23 -24.36 9.51
N VAL A 164 10.38 -23.03 9.49
CA VAL A 164 11.61 -22.30 9.85
C VAL A 164 11.26 -21.18 10.82
N GLU A 165 12.00 -21.11 11.92
CA GLU A 165 11.87 -20.07 12.94
C GLU A 165 13.06 -19.10 12.85
N ARG A 166 12.79 -17.80 12.94
CA ARG A 166 13.80 -16.74 12.98
C ARG A 166 13.51 -15.77 14.11
N LEU A 167 14.57 -15.23 14.74
CA LEU A 167 14.44 -14.19 15.75
C LEU A 167 14.70 -12.83 15.12
N ALA A 168 13.90 -11.82 15.46
CA ALA A 168 14.07 -10.46 14.95
C ALA A 168 13.91 -9.41 16.06
N ARG A 169 14.66 -8.31 15.94
CA ARG A 169 14.51 -7.11 16.78
C ARG A 169 13.45 -6.16 16.25
N ASN A 170 13.28 -6.10 14.94
CA ASN A 170 12.23 -5.32 14.31
C ASN A 170 11.56 -6.18 13.25
N ILE A 171 10.27 -5.99 13.07
CA ILE A 171 9.54 -6.60 11.95
C ILE A 171 8.77 -5.53 11.18
N THR A 172 8.66 -5.70 9.87
CA THR A 172 7.79 -4.87 9.02
C THR A 172 6.75 -5.72 8.33
N ILE A 173 5.50 -5.27 8.32
CA ILE A 173 4.40 -5.97 7.64
C ILE A 173 4.03 -5.22 6.37
N GLY A 174 4.18 -5.88 5.23
CA GLY A 174 3.85 -5.39 3.90
C GLY A 174 3.10 -6.42 3.07
N VAL A 175 2.15 -7.14 3.68
CA VAL A 175 1.46 -8.30 3.07
C VAL A 175 0.32 -7.93 2.10
N GLY A 176 -0.03 -6.65 1.98
CA GLY A 176 -1.12 -6.19 1.13
C GLY A 176 -2.50 -6.46 1.73
N GLY A 177 -3.50 -6.64 0.87
CA GLY A 177 -4.89 -6.88 1.29
C GLY A 177 -5.36 -8.32 1.03
N THR A 178 -6.31 -8.78 1.84
CA THR A 178 -7.03 -10.05 1.68
C THR A 178 -8.27 -9.83 0.81
N ALA A 179 -8.69 -10.85 0.05
CA ALA A 179 -9.87 -10.74 -0.80
C ALA A 179 -11.13 -10.45 0.03
N ASN A 180 -11.89 -9.42 -0.31
CA ASN A 180 -13.12 -9.07 0.40
C ASN A 180 -14.30 -9.85 -0.18
N ILE A 181 -14.59 -11.03 0.36
CA ILE A 181 -15.67 -11.91 -0.12
C ILE A 181 -16.99 -11.54 0.59
N PRO A 182 -18.05 -11.10 -0.14
CA PRO A 182 -19.34 -10.82 0.48
C PRO A 182 -19.97 -12.06 1.10
N GLU A 183 -20.69 -11.89 2.22
CA GLU A 183 -21.42 -12.97 2.90
C GLU A 183 -22.41 -13.68 1.97
N SER A 184 -23.02 -12.94 1.03
CA SER A 184 -23.97 -13.51 0.07
C SER A 184 -23.38 -14.55 -0.88
N VAL A 185 -22.05 -14.63 -1.00
CA VAL A 185 -21.33 -15.60 -1.86
C VAL A 185 -20.25 -16.39 -1.12
N SER A 186 -20.08 -16.18 0.19
CA SER A 186 -19.00 -16.81 0.96
C SER A 186 -19.14 -18.33 1.07
N THR A 187 -20.38 -18.84 1.10
CA THR A 187 -20.70 -20.28 1.24
C THR A 187 -20.32 -21.10 0.01
N ILE A 188 -20.30 -20.47 -1.18
CA ILE A 188 -19.95 -21.11 -2.45
C ILE A 188 -18.55 -20.73 -2.95
N TYR A 189 -17.85 -19.86 -2.22
CA TYR A 189 -16.47 -19.48 -2.53
C TYR A 189 -15.50 -20.57 -2.07
N PRO A 190 -14.52 -20.99 -2.89
CA PRO A 190 -13.60 -22.07 -2.53
C PRO A 190 -12.70 -21.67 -1.35
N ALA A 191 -12.42 -22.63 -0.47
CA ALA A 191 -11.50 -22.43 0.66
C ALA A 191 -10.06 -22.16 0.19
N ASP A 192 -9.64 -22.80 -0.91
CA ASP A 192 -8.36 -22.55 -1.57
C ASP A 192 -8.60 -22.15 -3.05
N PRO A 193 -8.79 -20.85 -3.34
CA PRO A 193 -9.08 -20.35 -4.69
C PRO A 193 -7.91 -20.48 -5.68
N TRP A 194 -6.70 -20.77 -5.20
CA TRP A 194 -5.51 -20.91 -6.04
C TRP A 194 -5.37 -22.33 -6.58
N SER A 195 -5.74 -23.34 -5.78
CA SER A 195 -5.59 -24.75 -6.15
C SER A 195 -6.89 -25.41 -6.59
N GLN A 196 -8.05 -24.95 -6.11
CA GLN A 196 -9.34 -25.56 -6.38
C GLN A 196 -10.03 -24.90 -7.58
N PRO A 197 -10.36 -25.65 -8.66
CA PRO A 197 -11.18 -25.13 -9.73
C PRO A 197 -12.55 -24.70 -9.22
N SER A 198 -12.97 -23.47 -9.53
CA SER A 198 -14.26 -22.92 -9.10
C SER A 198 -14.83 -22.00 -10.17
N GLN A 199 -16.16 -21.98 -10.26
CA GLN A 199 -16.92 -21.02 -11.08
C GLN A 199 -17.14 -19.68 -10.36
N VAL A 200 -16.77 -19.59 -9.07
CA VAL A 200 -16.84 -18.36 -8.27
C VAL A 200 -15.42 -17.83 -8.08
N ILE A 201 -15.08 -16.75 -8.77
CA ILE A 201 -13.70 -16.27 -8.92
C ILE A 201 -13.60 -14.84 -8.43
N HIS A 202 -12.75 -14.57 -7.43
CA HIS A 202 -12.44 -13.20 -7.03
C HIS A 202 -11.37 -12.58 -7.93
N SER A 203 -11.39 -11.24 -8.06
CA SER A 203 -10.41 -10.47 -8.83
C SER A 203 -8.94 -10.77 -8.44
N SER A 204 -8.70 -11.19 -7.19
CA SER A 204 -7.38 -11.58 -6.68
C SER A 204 -6.82 -12.89 -7.27
N THR A 205 -7.63 -13.72 -7.92
CA THR A 205 -7.21 -14.97 -8.57
C THR A 205 -7.69 -15.08 -10.02
N PHE A 206 -8.18 -13.97 -10.59
CA PHE A 206 -8.94 -13.93 -11.84
C PHE A 206 -8.32 -14.74 -12.99
N LEU A 207 -7.15 -14.33 -13.52
CA LEU A 207 -6.56 -14.99 -14.69
C LEU A 207 -6.21 -16.47 -14.44
N PRO A 208 -5.51 -16.85 -13.34
CA PRO A 208 -5.25 -18.26 -13.05
C PRO A 208 -6.52 -19.11 -12.89
N SER A 209 -7.49 -18.65 -12.11
CA SER A 209 -8.74 -19.39 -11.89
C SER A 209 -9.59 -19.47 -13.16
N LEU A 210 -9.62 -18.41 -13.98
CA LEU A 210 -10.32 -18.41 -15.28
C LEU A 210 -9.69 -19.42 -16.23
N SER A 211 -8.35 -19.51 -16.28
CA SER A 211 -7.64 -20.51 -17.08
C SER A 211 -8.05 -21.95 -16.73
N ASN A 212 -8.35 -22.23 -15.46
CA ASN A 212 -8.76 -23.56 -15.02
C ASN A 212 -10.18 -23.95 -15.50
N ILE A 213 -11.04 -22.96 -15.78
CA ILE A 213 -12.42 -23.19 -16.22
C ILE A 213 -12.67 -22.85 -17.70
N ASP A 214 -11.73 -22.19 -18.39
CA ASP A 214 -11.88 -21.71 -19.77
C ASP A 214 -12.31 -22.82 -20.74
N ALA A 215 -11.68 -23.99 -20.67
CA ALA A 215 -12.04 -25.13 -21.51
C ALA A 215 -13.51 -25.58 -21.31
N ASN A 216 -14.01 -25.54 -20.06
CA ASN A 216 -15.39 -25.87 -19.76
C ASN A 216 -16.36 -24.80 -20.31
N LEU A 217 -16.03 -23.52 -20.14
CA LEU A 217 -16.85 -22.42 -20.66
C LEU A 217 -16.95 -22.47 -22.20
N ARG A 218 -15.84 -22.70 -22.89
CA ARG A 218 -15.82 -22.88 -24.36
C ARG A 218 -16.62 -24.10 -24.81
N HIS A 219 -16.53 -25.21 -24.07
CA HIS A 219 -17.33 -26.39 -24.35
C HIS A 219 -18.83 -26.11 -24.21
N ARG A 220 -19.27 -25.39 -23.17
CA ARG A 220 -20.67 -24.97 -23.00
C ARG A 220 -21.16 -24.09 -24.17
N ILE A 221 -20.33 -23.15 -24.64
CA ILE A 221 -20.67 -22.32 -25.83
C ILE A 221 -20.89 -23.20 -27.06
N GLN A 222 -19.98 -24.14 -27.32
CA GLN A 222 -20.06 -25.01 -28.50
C GLN A 222 -21.27 -25.95 -28.45
N THR A 223 -21.54 -26.59 -27.30
CA THR A 223 -22.67 -27.51 -27.15
C THR A 223 -24.02 -26.80 -27.23
N ARG A 224 -24.15 -25.62 -26.61
CA ARG A 224 -25.38 -24.82 -26.67
C ARG A 224 -25.63 -24.22 -28.05
N SER A 225 -24.58 -23.98 -28.84
CA SER A 225 -24.70 -23.53 -30.24
C SER A 225 -24.99 -24.67 -31.21
N ALA A 226 -24.60 -25.92 -30.91
CA ALA A 226 -24.90 -27.08 -31.75
C ALA A 226 -26.32 -27.63 -31.54
N ARG A 227 -26.91 -27.43 -30.36
CA ARG A 227 -28.27 -27.90 -30.01
C ARG A 227 -29.41 -27.10 -30.64
N THR A 228 -29.12 -25.94 -31.24
CA THR A 228 -30.10 -25.19 -32.04
C THR A 228 -30.27 -25.85 -33.41
N SER A 229 -30.95 -27.00 -33.44
CA SER A 229 -31.50 -27.55 -34.68
C SER A 229 -32.81 -26.82 -34.98
N PRO A 230 -33.09 -26.39 -36.23
CA PRO A 230 -34.27 -25.60 -36.59
C PRO A 230 -35.61 -26.32 -36.40
N ILE A 231 -35.60 -27.58 -35.96
CA ILE A 231 -36.77 -28.45 -35.79
C ILE A 231 -37.40 -28.28 -34.39
N ASP A 232 -36.60 -27.92 -33.37
CA ASP A 232 -37.09 -27.69 -32.01
C ASP A 232 -37.02 -26.18 -31.72
N GLY A 233 -38.16 -25.53 -31.52
CA GLY A 233 -38.28 -24.10 -31.18
C GLY A 233 -37.67 -23.69 -29.83
N ALA A 234 -36.65 -24.40 -29.35
CA ALA A 234 -35.91 -24.14 -28.13
C ALA A 234 -35.07 -22.85 -28.29
N LYS A 235 -35.36 -21.86 -27.44
CA LYS A 235 -34.59 -20.61 -27.39
C LYS A 235 -33.11 -20.94 -27.11
N ARG A 236 -32.22 -20.39 -27.94
CA ARG A 236 -30.76 -20.49 -27.75
C ARG A 236 -30.41 -19.99 -26.35
N ARG A 237 -29.72 -20.82 -25.57
CA ARG A 237 -29.28 -20.47 -24.21
C ARG A 237 -27.84 -19.98 -24.28
N PRO A 238 -27.55 -18.68 -24.18
CA PRO A 238 -26.17 -18.19 -24.19
C PRO A 238 -25.43 -18.59 -22.91
N LEU A 239 -24.10 -18.53 -22.94
CA LEU A 239 -23.29 -18.59 -21.72
C LEU A 239 -23.58 -17.34 -20.88
N ARG A 240 -23.86 -17.49 -19.58
CA ARG A 240 -24.19 -16.35 -18.69
C ARG A 240 -23.10 -16.16 -17.64
N LEU A 241 -22.48 -15.00 -17.61
CA LEU A 241 -21.39 -14.67 -16.68
C LEU A 241 -21.81 -13.46 -15.85
N ALA A 242 -21.74 -13.54 -14.52
CA ALA A 242 -22.00 -12.39 -13.66
C ALA A 242 -20.68 -11.77 -13.17
N VAL A 243 -20.60 -10.44 -13.16
CA VAL A 243 -19.50 -9.70 -12.52
C VAL A 243 -20.07 -8.83 -11.41
N MET A 244 -19.69 -9.09 -10.16
CA MET A 244 -20.13 -8.34 -8.99
C MET A 244 -19.19 -7.16 -8.71
N GLY A 245 -19.75 -5.96 -8.59
CA GLY A 245 -19.03 -4.74 -8.23
C GLY A 245 -18.98 -3.69 -9.35
N SER A 246 -18.52 -2.50 -9.00
CA SER A 246 -18.48 -1.32 -9.89
C SER A 246 -17.16 -0.55 -9.86
N GLY A 247 -16.12 -1.13 -9.26
CA GLY A 247 -14.77 -0.54 -9.28
C GLY A 247 -13.98 -0.96 -10.52
N GLN A 248 -12.77 -0.41 -10.65
CA GLN A 248 -11.85 -0.69 -11.77
C GLN A 248 -11.73 -2.19 -12.07
N SER A 249 -11.46 -3.04 -11.07
CA SER A 249 -11.28 -4.48 -11.31
C SER A 249 -12.53 -5.14 -11.89
N ALA A 250 -13.73 -4.76 -11.42
CA ALA A 250 -14.97 -5.28 -11.96
C ALA A 250 -15.16 -4.85 -13.43
N ALA A 251 -14.92 -3.57 -13.73
CA ALA A 251 -15.02 -3.04 -15.09
C ALA A 251 -14.03 -3.73 -16.06
N GLU A 252 -12.78 -3.91 -15.65
CA GLU A 252 -11.76 -4.57 -16.48
C GLU A 252 -12.05 -6.06 -16.68
N MET A 253 -12.52 -6.78 -15.64
CA MET A 253 -12.96 -8.17 -15.79
C MET A 253 -14.14 -8.28 -16.74
N THR A 254 -15.14 -7.39 -16.62
CA THR A 254 -16.30 -7.33 -17.52
C THR A 254 -15.87 -7.19 -18.98
N LEU A 255 -15.00 -6.21 -19.29
CA LEU A 255 -14.48 -6.02 -20.65
C LEU A 255 -13.68 -7.24 -21.13
N HIS A 256 -12.82 -7.80 -20.26
CA HIS A 256 -12.04 -8.97 -20.61
C HIS A 256 -12.92 -10.16 -20.95
N LEU A 257 -13.95 -10.44 -20.16
CA LEU A 257 -14.87 -11.56 -20.39
C LEU A 257 -15.71 -11.34 -21.66
N TYR A 258 -16.18 -10.11 -21.90
CA TYR A 258 -16.93 -9.74 -23.10
C TYR A 258 -16.11 -9.98 -24.38
N HIS A 259 -14.84 -9.53 -24.39
CA HIS A 259 -13.95 -9.72 -25.53
C HIS A 259 -13.47 -11.18 -25.68
N THR A 260 -13.32 -11.91 -24.58
CA THR A 260 -12.82 -13.30 -24.59
C THR A 260 -13.90 -14.30 -25.00
N TYR A 261 -15.17 -14.03 -24.67
CA TYR A 261 -16.31 -14.87 -24.99
C TYR A 261 -17.39 -14.07 -25.74
N PRO A 262 -17.24 -13.82 -27.05
CA PRO A 262 -18.15 -12.97 -27.84
C PRO A 262 -19.59 -13.48 -27.97
N GLN A 263 -19.87 -14.72 -27.55
CA GLN A 263 -21.23 -15.29 -27.50
C GLN A 263 -21.84 -15.30 -26.09
N ALA A 264 -21.11 -14.79 -25.08
CA ALA A 264 -21.56 -14.78 -23.70
C ALA A 264 -22.41 -13.55 -23.39
N HIS A 265 -23.42 -13.75 -22.56
CA HIS A 265 -24.11 -12.68 -21.87
C HIS A 265 -23.36 -12.38 -20.56
N VAL A 266 -22.70 -11.23 -20.49
CA VAL A 266 -22.00 -10.75 -19.30
C VAL A 266 -22.89 -9.74 -18.58
N THR A 267 -23.27 -10.02 -17.34
CA THR A 267 -24.08 -9.12 -16.51
C THR A 267 -23.22 -8.54 -15.40
N MET A 268 -23.03 -7.21 -15.40
CA MET A 268 -22.36 -6.48 -14.33
C MET A 268 -23.38 -6.05 -13.28
N ILE A 269 -23.25 -6.52 -12.03
CA ILE A 269 -24.21 -6.35 -10.94
C ILE A 269 -23.59 -5.52 -9.82
N PHE A 270 -24.22 -4.39 -9.46
CA PHE A 270 -23.74 -3.56 -8.36
C PHE A 270 -24.82 -2.72 -7.69
N ARG A 271 -24.61 -2.44 -6.39
CA ARG A 271 -25.52 -1.68 -5.53
C ARG A 271 -25.58 -0.18 -5.83
N ALA A 272 -24.52 0.39 -6.41
CA ALA A 272 -24.47 1.82 -6.71
C ALA A 272 -25.44 2.19 -7.84
N THR A 273 -25.81 3.46 -7.91
CA THR A 273 -26.72 3.97 -8.94
C THR A 273 -26.09 3.98 -10.34
N ALA A 274 -24.79 4.27 -10.40
CA ALA A 274 -23.99 4.35 -11.61
C ALA A 274 -22.53 3.96 -11.34
N ILE A 275 -21.81 3.64 -12.41
CA ILE A 275 -20.34 3.54 -12.41
C ILE A 275 -19.80 4.96 -12.54
N VAL A 276 -18.88 5.36 -11.66
CA VAL A 276 -18.36 6.73 -11.60
C VAL A 276 -16.90 6.79 -12.01
N PRO A 277 -16.46 7.89 -12.67
CA PRO A 277 -15.07 8.06 -13.04
C PRO A 277 -14.18 8.26 -11.81
N SER A 278 -12.93 7.79 -11.88
CA SER A 278 -11.90 8.16 -10.90
C SER A 278 -11.55 9.64 -11.04
N ASP A 279 -11.47 10.36 -9.92
CA ASP A 279 -11.02 11.76 -9.91
C ASP A 279 -9.49 11.83 -9.80
N ASP A 280 -8.82 12.10 -10.91
CA ASP A 280 -7.37 12.30 -11.00
C ASP A 280 -6.97 13.76 -11.23
N SER A 281 -7.89 14.70 -10.93
CA SER A 281 -7.61 16.14 -11.05
C SER A 281 -6.50 16.58 -10.10
N ALA A 282 -5.62 17.48 -10.57
CA ALA A 282 -4.37 17.80 -9.86
C ALA A 282 -4.57 18.30 -8.42
N PHE A 283 -5.55 19.17 -8.17
CA PHE A 283 -5.84 19.67 -6.82
C PHE A 283 -6.35 18.58 -5.87
N VAL A 284 -7.24 17.72 -6.36
CA VAL A 284 -7.79 16.61 -5.57
C VAL A 284 -6.69 15.59 -5.28
N ASN A 285 -5.88 15.26 -6.29
CA ASN A 285 -4.81 14.29 -6.18
C ASN A 285 -3.70 14.76 -5.23
N ALA A 286 -3.32 16.03 -5.28
CA ALA A 286 -2.37 16.64 -4.35
C ALA A 286 -2.91 16.60 -2.91
N ALA A 287 -4.17 17.01 -2.72
CA ALA A 287 -4.85 17.02 -1.43
C ALA A 287 -5.11 15.61 -0.86
N ALA A 288 -5.08 14.56 -1.68
CA ALA A 288 -5.31 13.19 -1.21
C ALA A 288 -4.01 12.37 -1.06
N PHE A 289 -2.97 12.65 -1.86
CA PHE A 289 -1.86 11.70 -2.05
C PHE A 289 -0.45 12.28 -2.02
N ASP A 290 -0.28 13.58 -1.79
CA ASP A 290 1.07 14.13 -1.61
C ASP A 290 1.64 13.68 -0.25
N PRO A 291 2.97 13.47 -0.14
CA PRO A 291 3.58 12.99 1.09
C PRO A 291 3.23 13.82 2.33
N GLU A 292 3.26 15.15 2.23
CA GLU A 292 2.91 16.12 3.29
C GLU A 292 1.46 15.97 3.80
N ARG A 293 0.59 15.35 2.99
CA ARG A 293 -0.79 15.09 3.39
C ARG A 293 -0.88 14.09 4.54
N THR A 294 0.11 13.19 4.65
CA THR A 294 0.24 12.23 5.74
C THR A 294 0.36 12.97 7.08
N ASP A 295 1.21 14.01 7.16
CA ASP A 295 1.37 14.82 8.38
C ASP A 295 0.10 15.58 8.73
N THR A 296 -0.49 16.24 7.74
CA THR A 296 -1.72 17.01 7.97
C THR A 296 -2.88 16.09 8.37
N PHE A 297 -2.94 14.88 7.81
CA PHE A 297 -3.94 13.87 8.19
C PHE A 297 -3.66 13.33 9.59
N TRP A 298 -2.40 13.07 9.92
CA TRP A 298 -1.96 12.65 11.25
C TRP A 298 -2.30 13.69 12.32
N GLN A 299 -2.15 14.98 12.06
CA GLN A 299 -2.48 16.02 13.06
C GLN A 299 -3.99 16.22 13.25
N ALA A 300 -4.84 15.65 12.39
CA ALA A 300 -6.27 15.93 12.40
C ALA A 300 -7.10 15.04 13.35
N SER A 301 -8.19 15.63 13.83
CA SER A 301 -9.21 14.93 14.63
C SER A 301 -9.87 13.80 13.84
N GLU A 302 -10.46 12.81 14.51
CA GLU A 302 -11.20 11.72 13.85
C GLU A 302 -12.35 12.25 12.97
N LYS A 303 -13.04 13.30 13.43
CA LYS A 303 -14.11 13.94 12.65
C LYS A 303 -13.59 14.47 11.31
N GLN A 304 -12.44 15.14 11.31
CA GLN A 304 -11.81 15.65 10.08
C GLN A 304 -11.31 14.51 9.20
N ARG A 305 -10.58 13.53 9.77
CA ARG A 305 -10.07 12.36 9.04
C ARG A 305 -11.20 11.58 8.37
N SER A 306 -12.29 11.33 9.08
CA SER A 306 -13.49 10.68 8.54
C SER A 306 -14.16 11.48 7.41
N ALA A 307 -14.28 12.80 7.56
CA ALA A 307 -14.82 13.67 6.51
C ALA A 307 -13.96 13.63 5.24
N TRP A 308 -12.64 13.78 5.38
CA TRP A 308 -11.70 13.75 4.25
C TRP A 308 -11.64 12.38 3.57
N ARG A 309 -11.67 11.27 4.33
CA ARG A 309 -11.76 9.92 3.74
C ARG A 309 -13.03 9.76 2.90
N LYS A 310 -14.18 10.28 3.37
CA LYS A 310 -15.44 10.24 2.62
C LYS A 310 -15.36 11.09 1.35
N GLU A 311 -14.80 12.29 1.45
CA GLU A 311 -14.64 13.24 0.34
C GLU A 311 -13.74 12.69 -0.77
N PHE A 312 -12.56 12.20 -0.39
CA PHE A 312 -11.56 11.69 -1.32
C PHE A 312 -11.77 10.22 -1.70
N ARG A 313 -12.79 9.54 -1.17
CA ARG A 313 -13.09 8.13 -1.49
C ARG A 313 -13.14 7.87 -3.01
N ARG A 314 -13.66 8.83 -3.78
CA ARG A 314 -13.81 8.76 -5.25
C ARG A 314 -12.52 8.85 -6.06
N THR A 315 -11.38 9.13 -5.42
CA THR A 315 -10.09 9.10 -6.13
C THR A 315 -9.56 7.68 -6.29
N ASN A 316 -10.00 6.74 -5.44
CA ASN A 316 -9.42 5.40 -5.35
C ASN A 316 -10.46 4.26 -5.28
N TYR A 317 -11.59 4.45 -4.59
CA TYR A 317 -12.51 3.38 -4.24
C TYR A 317 -13.84 3.43 -5.00
N SER A 318 -14.24 2.29 -5.57
CA SER A 318 -15.49 2.12 -6.32
C SER A 318 -15.61 3.07 -7.53
N VAL A 319 -14.48 3.36 -8.16
CA VAL A 319 -14.37 4.23 -9.34
C VAL A 319 -13.67 3.51 -10.48
N VAL A 320 -13.85 3.99 -11.70
CA VAL A 320 -13.30 3.43 -12.94
C VAL A 320 -12.62 4.52 -13.74
N ARG A 321 -11.49 4.24 -14.39
CA ARG A 321 -10.83 5.24 -15.24
C ARG A 321 -11.73 5.64 -16.42
N PRO A 322 -11.72 6.92 -16.85
CA PRO A 322 -12.59 7.41 -17.91
C PRO A 322 -12.53 6.61 -19.21
N ASN A 323 -11.35 6.14 -19.64
CA ASN A 323 -11.21 5.35 -20.86
C ASN A 323 -11.93 3.99 -20.78
N VAL A 324 -11.78 3.27 -19.67
CA VAL A 324 -12.46 1.98 -19.42
C VAL A 324 -13.97 2.18 -19.30
N LEU A 325 -14.38 3.26 -18.63
CA LEU A 325 -15.78 3.63 -18.48
C LEU A 325 -16.43 3.96 -19.84
N ASN A 326 -15.73 4.74 -20.68
CA ASN A 326 -16.19 5.09 -22.02
C ASN A 326 -16.31 3.86 -22.91
N GLU A 327 -15.35 2.92 -22.86
CA GLU A 327 -15.42 1.67 -23.61
C GLU A 327 -16.65 0.83 -23.21
N LEU A 328 -16.89 0.66 -21.91
CA LEU A 328 -18.09 -0.02 -21.41
C LEU A 328 -19.38 0.66 -21.91
N HIS A 329 -19.42 2.01 -21.85
CA HIS A 329 -20.58 2.76 -22.30
C HIS A 329 -20.81 2.64 -23.81
N THR A 330 -19.75 2.69 -24.62
CA THR A 330 -19.81 2.49 -26.06
C THR A 330 -20.38 1.13 -26.41
N ILE A 331 -19.92 0.05 -25.75
CA ILE A 331 -20.46 -1.30 -25.97
C ILE A 331 -21.97 -1.35 -25.67
N VAL A 332 -22.39 -0.80 -24.52
CA VAL A 332 -23.81 -0.79 -24.13
C VAL A 332 -24.68 0.06 -25.08
N TYR A 333 -24.12 1.14 -25.61
CA TYR A 333 -24.79 1.99 -26.59
C TYR A 333 -24.91 1.30 -27.95
N ASP A 334 -23.83 0.70 -28.46
CA ASP A 334 -23.80 0.04 -29.77
C ASP A 334 -24.76 -1.16 -29.84
N GLN A 335 -25.00 -1.84 -28.71
CA GLN A 335 -26.01 -2.90 -28.60
C GLN A 335 -27.45 -2.44 -28.87
N GLN A 336 -27.74 -1.13 -28.85
CA GLN A 336 -29.06 -0.55 -29.14
C GLN A 336 -29.23 -0.23 -30.63
N ILE A 337 -28.16 -0.34 -31.42
CA ILE A 337 -28.17 -0.01 -32.85
C ILE A 337 -28.61 -1.23 -33.64
N GLU A 338 -29.80 -1.14 -34.25
CA GLU A 338 -30.28 -2.14 -35.21
C GLU A 338 -29.72 -1.82 -36.60
N LEU A 339 -28.80 -2.65 -37.08
CA LEU A 339 -28.30 -2.57 -38.47
C LEU A 339 -29.12 -3.48 -39.38
N PRO A 340 -29.76 -2.94 -40.44
CA PRO A 340 -30.32 -3.77 -41.50
C PRO A 340 -29.23 -4.64 -42.13
N SER A 341 -29.49 -5.94 -42.29
CA SER A 341 -28.56 -6.94 -42.82
C SER A 341 -28.33 -6.81 -44.33
N LEU A 342 -27.89 -5.62 -44.77
CA LEU A 342 -27.75 -5.27 -46.18
C LEU A 342 -26.54 -5.94 -46.85
N PHE A 343 -25.56 -6.44 -46.08
CA PHE A 343 -24.37 -7.10 -46.63
C PHE A 343 -24.03 -8.41 -45.90
N PRO A 344 -23.70 -9.51 -46.60
CA PRO A 344 -23.19 -10.72 -45.98
C PRO A 344 -21.91 -10.41 -45.19
N GLY A 345 -21.89 -10.70 -43.89
CA GLY A 345 -20.78 -10.34 -43.00
C GLY A 345 -20.92 -9.00 -42.28
N SER A 346 -21.94 -8.19 -42.59
CA SER A 346 -22.32 -7.01 -41.80
C SER A 346 -23.15 -7.38 -40.56
N ALA A 347 -22.91 -8.57 -39.99
CA ALA A 347 -23.62 -9.02 -38.81
C ALA A 347 -23.58 -7.90 -37.76
N GLY A 348 -24.77 -7.53 -37.28
CA GLY A 348 -24.96 -6.61 -36.15
C GLY A 348 -24.26 -7.10 -34.89
N PRO A 349 -24.51 -6.49 -33.71
CA PRO A 349 -23.68 -6.69 -32.52
C PRO A 349 -23.48 -8.18 -32.20
N SER A 350 -22.33 -8.49 -31.56
CA SER A 350 -21.95 -9.85 -31.20
C SER A 350 -23.12 -10.66 -30.65
N GLU A 351 -23.15 -11.98 -30.86
CA GLU A 351 -24.22 -12.81 -30.27
C GLU A 351 -24.28 -12.71 -28.74
N GLY A 352 -23.18 -12.27 -28.11
CA GLY A 352 -23.08 -11.92 -26.71
C GLY A 352 -23.68 -10.54 -26.38
N TYR A 353 -23.98 -10.34 -25.10
CA TYR A 353 -24.65 -9.14 -24.62
C TYR A 353 -24.03 -8.69 -23.30
N LEU A 354 -23.74 -7.40 -23.17
CA LEU A 354 -23.32 -6.78 -21.92
C LEU A 354 -24.52 -6.09 -21.25
N GLU A 355 -24.86 -6.54 -20.05
CA GLU A 355 -25.94 -5.98 -19.23
C GLU A 355 -25.38 -5.25 -18.01
N ILE A 356 -25.91 -4.04 -17.74
CA ILE A 356 -25.58 -3.25 -16.54
C ILE A 356 -26.77 -3.27 -15.56
N LYS A 357 -26.65 -4.04 -14.49
CA LYS A 357 -27.63 -4.10 -13.38
C LYS A 357 -27.18 -3.23 -12.20
N SER A 358 -27.42 -1.92 -12.33
CA SER A 358 -27.21 -0.96 -11.24
C SER A 358 -28.32 -1.03 -10.18
N ASN A 359 -28.07 -0.49 -8.98
CA ASN A 359 -28.97 -0.55 -7.82
C ASN A 359 -29.40 -1.98 -7.42
N THR A 360 -28.60 -2.99 -7.77
CA THR A 360 -28.94 -4.39 -7.52
C THR A 360 -28.04 -4.96 -6.42
N THR A 361 -28.65 -5.58 -5.41
CA THR A 361 -27.92 -6.25 -4.32
C THR A 361 -28.09 -7.76 -4.43
N VAL A 362 -26.99 -8.50 -4.35
CA VAL A 362 -27.02 -9.97 -4.23
C VAL A 362 -27.25 -10.31 -2.76
N LEU A 363 -28.41 -10.89 -2.45
CA LEU A 363 -28.82 -11.26 -1.10
C LEU A 363 -28.22 -12.59 -0.66
N SER A 364 -28.28 -13.58 -1.54
CA SER A 364 -27.79 -14.95 -1.31
C SER A 364 -27.41 -15.60 -2.63
N SER A 365 -26.66 -16.69 -2.52
CA SER A 365 -26.27 -17.52 -3.66
C SER A 365 -26.23 -18.99 -3.28
N GLN A 366 -26.43 -19.85 -4.29
CA GLN A 366 -26.35 -21.29 -4.15
C GLN A 366 -25.88 -21.96 -5.44
N MET A 367 -25.17 -23.08 -5.29
CA MET A 367 -24.84 -23.97 -6.41
C MET A 367 -26.06 -24.81 -6.77
N VAL A 368 -26.43 -24.83 -8.05
CA VAL A 368 -27.56 -25.61 -8.58
C VAL A 368 -27.13 -26.49 -9.75
N LYS A 369 -27.84 -27.61 -9.96
CA LYS A 369 -27.61 -28.48 -11.13
C LYS A 369 -28.34 -27.91 -12.34
N GLY A 370 -27.58 -27.47 -13.33
CA GLY A 370 -28.06 -27.06 -14.64
C GLY A 370 -28.10 -28.22 -15.65
N SER A 371 -28.63 -27.94 -16.84
CA SER A 371 -28.70 -28.90 -17.95
C SER A 371 -27.33 -29.32 -18.50
N ASP A 372 -26.32 -28.47 -18.32
CA ASP A 372 -24.97 -28.61 -18.90
C ASP A 372 -23.88 -28.59 -17.82
N GLY A 373 -24.24 -29.00 -16.60
CA GLY A 373 -23.38 -28.99 -15.42
C GLY A 373 -23.80 -27.94 -14.39
N ASP A 374 -22.91 -27.68 -13.45
CA ASP A 374 -23.21 -26.82 -12.30
C ASP A 374 -23.34 -25.36 -12.75
N GLU A 375 -24.29 -24.67 -12.11
CA GLU A 375 -24.62 -23.27 -12.30
C GLU A 375 -24.75 -22.61 -10.93
N ILE A 376 -24.63 -21.29 -10.91
CA ILE A 376 -24.78 -20.48 -9.71
C ILE A 376 -26.08 -19.70 -9.83
N GLU A 377 -26.98 -19.91 -8.88
CA GLU A 377 -28.21 -19.14 -8.74
C GLU A 377 -27.98 -18.01 -7.74
N LEU A 378 -28.24 -16.78 -8.19
CA LEU A 378 -28.18 -15.57 -7.38
C LEU A 378 -29.60 -15.08 -7.10
N HIS A 379 -29.86 -14.76 -5.83
CA HIS A 379 -31.07 -14.06 -5.40
C HIS A 379 -30.76 -12.57 -5.31
N LEU A 380 -31.40 -11.79 -6.17
CA LEU A 380 -31.14 -10.38 -6.39
C LEU A 380 -32.31 -9.55 -5.85
N SER A 381 -32.00 -8.40 -5.24
CA SER A 381 -33.00 -7.38 -4.92
C SER A 381 -32.73 -6.14 -5.77
N ASP A 382 -33.74 -5.74 -6.55
CA ASP A 382 -33.71 -4.51 -7.35
C ASP A 382 -34.12 -3.29 -6.50
N GLY A 383 -33.16 -2.44 -6.20
CA GLY A 383 -33.35 -1.19 -5.50
C GLY A 383 -34.10 -0.11 -6.29
N LYS A 384 -34.36 -0.30 -7.59
CA LYS A 384 -35.15 0.65 -8.41
C LYS A 384 -36.65 0.47 -8.23
N ASN A 385 -37.11 -0.77 -8.06
CA ASN A 385 -38.54 -1.14 -8.07
C ASN A 385 -39.00 -1.74 -6.73
N SER A 386 -38.97 -0.95 -5.65
CA SER A 386 -39.42 -1.35 -4.30
C SER A 386 -38.77 -2.63 -3.74
N GLY A 387 -37.57 -3.00 -4.19
CA GLY A 387 -36.86 -4.19 -3.71
C GLY A 387 -37.33 -5.51 -4.33
N SER A 388 -37.98 -5.48 -5.49
CA SER A 388 -38.45 -6.70 -6.18
C SER A 388 -37.36 -7.76 -6.24
N LEU A 389 -37.73 -9.00 -5.90
CA LEU A 389 -36.82 -10.13 -5.89
C LEU A 389 -36.75 -10.77 -7.26
N GLU A 390 -35.53 -11.03 -7.73
CA GLU A 390 -35.24 -11.71 -8.99
C GLU A 390 -34.30 -12.90 -8.70
N GLU A 391 -34.59 -14.04 -9.32
CA GLU A 391 -33.68 -15.19 -9.35
C GLU A 391 -32.99 -15.25 -10.71
N ALA A 392 -31.66 -15.29 -10.71
CA ALA A 392 -30.87 -15.34 -11.94
C ALA A 392 -29.77 -16.41 -11.86
N ARG A 393 -29.67 -17.23 -12.92
CA ARG A 393 -28.68 -18.31 -13.03
C ARG A 393 -27.53 -17.95 -13.96
N PHE A 394 -26.31 -18.25 -13.52
CA PHE A 394 -25.06 -17.97 -14.21
C PHE A 394 -24.17 -19.21 -14.27
N ASP A 395 -23.36 -19.30 -15.33
CA ASP A 395 -22.35 -20.35 -15.51
C ASP A 395 -21.07 -20.06 -14.69
N ALA A 396 -20.79 -18.79 -14.40
CA ALA A 396 -19.72 -18.35 -13.50
C ALA A 396 -20.03 -16.97 -12.90
N VAL A 397 -19.50 -16.71 -11.70
CA VAL A 397 -19.60 -15.45 -10.97
C VAL A 397 -18.21 -14.92 -10.67
N PHE A 398 -17.93 -13.69 -11.10
CA PHE A 398 -16.67 -13.00 -10.90
C PHE A 398 -16.85 -11.88 -9.87
N ILE A 399 -16.00 -11.83 -8.85
CA ILE A 399 -16.17 -10.95 -7.70
C ILE A 399 -15.11 -9.84 -7.73
N GLY A 400 -15.55 -8.61 -7.97
CA GLY A 400 -14.73 -7.39 -7.99
C GLY A 400 -15.01 -6.47 -6.79
N THR A 401 -15.06 -7.02 -5.58
CA THR A 401 -15.49 -6.35 -4.33
C THR A 401 -14.34 -5.79 -3.49
N GLY A 402 -13.12 -5.80 -4.04
CA GLY A 402 -11.95 -5.17 -3.44
C GLY A 402 -11.27 -6.06 -2.39
N PHE A 403 -10.56 -5.41 -1.47
CA PHE A 403 -9.70 -6.09 -0.49
C PHE A 403 -9.91 -5.51 0.90
N SER A 404 -9.85 -6.37 1.93
CA SER A 404 -9.68 -5.95 3.33
C SER A 404 -8.20 -5.77 3.64
N ARG A 405 -7.88 -4.84 4.54
CA ARG A 405 -6.51 -4.50 4.93
C ARG A 405 -6.40 -4.39 6.45
N SER A 406 -7.24 -5.10 7.20
CA SER A 406 -7.19 -5.07 8.65
C SER A 406 -6.07 -5.96 9.18
N PRO A 407 -5.09 -5.44 9.92
CA PRO A 407 -4.06 -6.28 10.53
C PRO A 407 -4.64 -7.23 11.61
N ARG A 408 -5.85 -6.95 12.13
CA ARG A 408 -6.58 -7.82 13.08
C ARG A 408 -7.04 -9.14 12.46
N GLU A 409 -7.20 -9.17 11.14
CA GLU A 409 -7.59 -10.38 10.40
C GLU A 409 -6.38 -11.29 10.09
N LEU A 410 -5.16 -10.85 10.42
CA LEU A 410 -3.95 -11.62 10.17
C LEU A 410 -3.66 -12.57 11.34
N ASP A 411 -3.93 -13.85 11.14
CA ASP A 411 -3.76 -14.89 12.16
C ASP A 411 -2.35 -14.97 12.75
N MET A 412 -1.32 -14.58 11.99
CA MET A 412 0.07 -14.55 12.46
C MET A 412 0.28 -13.64 13.67
N PHE A 413 -0.60 -12.66 13.90
CA PHE A 413 -0.49 -11.73 15.01
C PHE A 413 -1.18 -12.16 16.29
N ARG A 414 -1.99 -13.24 16.26
CA ARG A 414 -2.74 -13.70 17.45
C ARG A 414 -1.89 -13.78 18.74
N PRO A 415 -0.65 -14.29 18.73
CA PRO A 415 0.15 -14.38 19.97
C PRO A 415 0.56 -13.02 20.56
N VAL A 416 0.77 -12.01 19.71
CA VAL A 416 1.20 -10.66 20.13
C VAL A 416 0.07 -9.64 20.18
N ALA A 417 -1.13 -9.98 19.69
CA ALA A 417 -2.25 -9.06 19.56
C ALA A 417 -2.63 -8.38 20.88
N LYS A 418 -2.54 -9.11 22.00
CA LYS A 418 -2.83 -8.60 23.35
C LYS A 418 -1.95 -7.44 23.82
N TYR A 419 -0.80 -7.21 23.17
CA TYR A 419 0.10 -6.11 23.50
C TYR A 419 -0.23 -4.83 22.76
N PHE A 420 -0.98 -4.90 21.67
CA PHE A 420 -1.19 -3.81 20.74
C PHE A 420 -2.68 -3.61 20.44
N ALA A 421 -3.24 -2.46 20.84
CA ALA A 421 -4.63 -2.13 20.59
C ALA A 421 -5.01 -2.16 19.09
N ALA A 422 -4.07 -1.82 18.21
CA ALA A 422 -4.29 -1.88 16.76
C ALA A 422 -4.51 -3.32 16.24
N LEU A 423 -3.98 -4.33 16.94
CA LEU A 423 -4.06 -5.75 16.58
C LEU A 423 -5.15 -6.51 17.36
N ASP A 424 -5.50 -6.05 18.56
CA ASP A 424 -6.48 -6.69 19.44
C ASP A 424 -7.92 -6.58 18.88
N PRO A 425 -8.57 -7.71 18.53
CA PRO A 425 -9.95 -7.72 18.04
C PRO A 425 -10.98 -7.16 19.04
N ASN A 426 -10.69 -7.23 20.34
CA ASN A 426 -11.58 -6.77 21.41
C ASN A 426 -11.35 -5.30 21.78
N SER A 427 -10.31 -4.67 21.24
CA SER A 427 -9.99 -3.29 21.57
C SER A 427 -11.05 -2.32 21.04
N THR A 428 -11.52 -1.44 21.94
CA THR A 428 -12.44 -0.34 21.63
C THR A 428 -11.76 0.82 20.92
N ILE A 429 -10.43 0.80 20.78
CA ILE A 429 -9.76 1.56 19.74
C ILE A 429 -10.33 1.01 18.44
N GLN A 430 -11.41 1.64 17.97
CA GLN A 430 -11.93 1.43 16.64
C GLN A 430 -10.86 1.95 15.70
N THR A 431 -9.86 1.12 15.42
CA THR A 431 -9.16 1.20 14.16
C THR A 431 -10.25 0.96 13.12
N THR A 432 -10.86 2.07 12.66
CA THR A 432 -11.81 2.16 11.56
C THR A 432 -11.12 1.83 10.23
N MET A 433 -10.48 0.65 10.20
CA MET A 433 -9.79 0.03 9.06
C MET A 433 -10.82 -0.62 8.14
N SER A 434 -12.00 -0.95 8.66
CA SER A 434 -13.21 -1.09 7.86
C SER A 434 -13.74 0.31 7.58
N GLY A 435 -13.84 0.71 6.31
CA GLY A 435 -14.37 2.02 5.88
C GLY A 435 -15.86 2.26 6.18
N SER A 436 -16.36 1.88 7.36
CA SER A 436 -17.69 2.18 7.87
C SER A 436 -17.75 3.63 8.36
N SER A 437 -18.75 4.34 7.87
CA SER A 437 -18.89 5.79 7.87
C SER A 437 -19.50 6.39 9.14
N THR A 438 -19.38 5.75 10.29
CA THR A 438 -19.96 6.25 11.55
C THR A 438 -18.84 6.76 12.47
N PRO A 439 -18.67 8.08 12.60
CA PRO A 439 -17.80 8.64 13.62
C PRO A 439 -18.47 8.40 14.97
N GLU A 440 -17.93 7.51 15.79
CA GLU A 440 -18.11 7.67 17.22
C GLU A 440 -17.33 8.93 17.64
N LEU A 441 -18.03 9.82 18.35
CA LEU A 441 -17.50 11.06 18.91
C LEU A 441 -16.54 10.72 20.06
N GLY A 442 -15.43 10.07 19.74
CA GLY A 442 -14.30 9.94 20.66
C GLY A 442 -13.78 11.33 20.99
N ARG A 443 -13.55 11.57 22.28
CA ARG A 443 -12.90 12.79 22.77
C ARG A 443 -11.48 12.84 22.21
N ASP A 444 -11.10 13.93 21.54
CA ASP A 444 -9.77 14.10 20.98
C ASP A 444 -8.81 14.54 22.11
N GLU A 445 -8.21 13.58 22.81
CA GLU A 445 -7.33 13.85 23.96
C GLU A 445 -6.18 14.77 23.58
N ALA A 446 -5.65 14.64 22.36
CA ALA A 446 -4.54 15.46 21.90
C ALA A 446 -4.90 16.95 21.81
N SER A 447 -6.17 17.28 21.59
CA SER A 447 -6.65 18.66 21.58
C SER A 447 -6.75 19.29 22.97
N GLU A 448 -6.70 18.48 24.04
CA GLU A 448 -6.75 18.92 25.44
C GLU A 448 -5.37 19.08 26.07
N MET A 449 -4.31 18.66 25.37
CA MET A 449 -2.93 18.76 25.85
C MET A 449 -2.34 20.12 25.48
N GLU A 450 -1.72 20.80 26.45
CA GLU A 450 -1.01 22.06 26.22
C GLU A 450 0.38 21.82 25.62
N ASP A 451 1.03 20.71 25.99
CA ASP A 451 2.34 20.32 25.51
C ASP A 451 2.24 19.52 24.20
N ALA A 452 3.04 19.91 23.20
CA ALA A 452 3.01 19.29 21.88
C ALA A 452 3.48 17.81 21.88
N ALA A 453 4.42 17.45 22.75
CA ALA A 453 4.89 16.07 22.86
C ALA A 453 3.87 15.19 23.60
N GLU A 454 3.16 15.74 24.58
CA GLU A 454 2.03 15.05 25.22
C GLU A 454 0.85 14.88 24.27
N ALA A 455 0.54 15.89 23.45
CA ALA A 455 -0.45 15.80 22.38
C ALA A 455 -0.08 14.71 21.36
N GLU A 456 1.19 14.59 21.01
CA GLU A 456 1.67 13.54 20.11
C GLU A 456 1.50 12.15 20.72
N ARG A 457 1.95 11.94 21.96
CA ARG A 457 1.74 10.67 22.67
C ARG A 457 0.26 10.35 22.81
N ALA A 458 -0.60 11.33 23.06
CA ALA A 458 -2.05 11.12 23.10
C ALA A 458 -2.58 10.58 21.75
N ARG A 459 -2.15 11.15 20.62
CA ARG A 459 -2.50 10.62 19.28
C ARG A 459 -2.02 9.18 19.09
N GLU A 460 -0.78 8.89 19.44
CA GLU A 460 -0.19 7.55 19.35
C GLU A 460 -1.00 6.51 20.14
N ARG A 461 -1.34 6.84 21.39
CA ARG A 461 -2.16 5.98 22.26
C ARG A 461 -3.55 5.74 21.69
N GLN A 462 -4.25 6.80 21.28
CA GLN A 462 -5.61 6.70 20.74
C GLN A 462 -5.68 5.91 19.43
N ARG A 463 -4.58 5.87 18.67
CA ARG A 463 -4.52 5.23 17.36
C ARG A 463 -3.88 3.84 17.40
N GLY A 464 -3.16 3.50 18.48
CA GLY A 464 -2.43 2.25 18.61
C GLY A 464 -1.24 2.10 17.64
N ILE A 465 -0.84 3.20 17.00
CA ILE A 465 0.24 3.28 16.01
C ILE A 465 0.83 4.69 16.11
N ALA A 466 2.11 4.84 15.78
CA ALA A 466 2.83 6.11 15.75
C ALA A 466 2.93 6.68 14.32
N ARG A 467 3.34 7.94 14.21
CA ARG A 467 3.51 8.63 12.91
C ARG A 467 4.53 7.96 12.00
N ASP A 468 5.50 7.27 12.57
CA ASP A 468 6.54 6.50 11.87
C ASP A 468 6.12 5.05 11.56
N TYR A 469 4.81 4.76 11.61
CA TYR A 469 4.20 3.45 11.33
C TYR A 469 4.48 2.34 12.33
N ARG A 470 5.15 2.65 13.45
CA ARG A 470 5.40 1.70 14.53
C ARG A 470 4.14 1.47 15.35
N LEU A 471 3.82 0.21 15.67
CA LEU A 471 2.75 -0.11 16.61
C LEU A 471 3.10 0.37 18.02
N VAL A 472 2.10 0.92 18.70
CA VAL A 472 2.21 1.43 20.07
C VAL A 472 1.63 0.39 21.01
N SER A 473 2.43 -0.07 21.97
CA SER A 473 1.99 -1.09 22.92
C SER A 473 1.11 -0.48 24.02
N TYR A 474 0.31 -1.31 24.71
CA TYR A 474 -0.40 -0.86 25.91
C TYR A 474 0.54 -0.34 27.00
N ALA A 475 1.78 -0.82 27.06
CA ALA A 475 2.78 -0.36 28.03
C ALA A 475 3.20 1.09 27.78
N ASP A 476 3.50 1.42 26.53
CA ASP A 476 3.80 2.78 26.07
C ASP A 476 2.64 3.74 26.41
N THR A 477 1.41 3.22 26.43
CA THR A 477 0.22 4.03 26.77
C THR A 477 0.10 4.35 28.27
N ALA A 478 0.59 3.46 29.13
CA ALA A 478 0.44 3.53 30.58
C ALA A 478 1.52 4.40 31.27
N TYR A 479 2.71 4.51 30.68
CA TYR A 479 3.85 5.22 31.28
C TYR A 479 3.64 6.74 31.41
N ALA A 480 2.75 7.32 30.60
CA ALA A 480 2.42 8.75 30.63
C ALA A 480 1.51 9.16 31.81
N GLY A 481 0.99 8.23 32.61
CA GLY A 481 0.08 8.54 33.74
C GLY A 481 0.77 8.84 35.09
N ARG A 482 2.11 8.80 35.18
CA ARG A 482 2.83 8.86 36.47
C ARG A 482 3.78 10.03 36.69
N THR A 483 3.92 10.96 35.75
CA THR A 483 4.70 12.19 35.99
C THR A 483 3.81 13.36 36.40
N SER A 484 4.01 13.80 37.65
CA SER A 484 3.52 15.03 38.29
C SER A 484 2.16 14.98 39.02
N VAL A 485 2.18 14.47 40.25
CA VAL A 485 1.52 15.18 41.38
C VAL A 485 2.43 15.11 42.60
N ARG A 486 3.46 15.95 42.65
CA ARG A 486 4.07 16.35 43.92
C ARG A 486 3.28 17.57 44.41
N ARG A 487 2.16 17.33 45.11
CA ARG A 487 1.42 18.39 45.82
C ARG A 487 2.27 18.86 46.99
N SER A 488 2.99 19.97 46.81
CA SER A 488 3.44 20.80 47.93
C SER A 488 2.24 21.61 48.41
N SER A 489 1.76 21.30 49.60
CA SER A 489 0.80 22.11 50.34
C SER A 489 1.47 23.39 50.83
N ALA A 490 1.06 24.55 50.29
CA ALA A 490 1.21 25.83 50.95
C ALA A 490 0.07 26.75 50.51
N SER A 491 -0.53 27.38 51.51
CA SER A 491 -1.77 28.14 51.51
C SER A 491 -1.64 29.58 51.01
N SER A 492 -2.79 30.11 50.54
CA SER A 492 -3.29 31.49 50.67
C SER A 492 -2.43 32.64 50.14
N ASP A 493 -2.82 33.21 49.00
CA ASP A 493 -3.59 34.48 48.91
C ASP A 493 -3.31 35.20 47.58
N SER A 494 -4.39 35.51 46.87
CA SER A 494 -4.42 36.50 45.78
C SER A 494 -4.69 37.89 46.40
N PRO A 495 -4.25 39.03 45.82
CA PRO A 495 -4.93 39.56 44.62
C PRO A 495 -4.10 40.45 43.64
N VAL A 496 -4.55 40.44 42.38
CA VAL A 496 -4.81 41.58 41.46
C VAL A 496 -3.66 42.42 40.83
N SER A 497 -3.69 42.42 39.48
CA SER A 497 -3.22 43.43 38.49
C SER A 497 -1.71 43.76 38.47
N SER A 498 -1.04 44.05 37.35
CA SER A 498 -1.40 44.86 36.19
C SER A 498 -0.32 44.72 35.11
N ARG A 499 -0.67 45.12 33.88
CA ARG A 499 0.19 45.21 32.69
C ARG A 499 1.27 46.27 32.84
N SER A 500 2.49 46.04 32.33
CA SER A 500 3.11 46.81 31.23
C SER A 500 4.65 46.64 31.13
N SER A 501 5.08 46.39 29.87
CA SER A 501 6.31 46.82 29.17
C SER A 501 7.55 47.30 29.92
N SER A 502 8.73 46.73 29.59
CA SER A 502 9.80 47.37 28.78
C SER A 502 11.13 46.58 28.92
N VAL A 503 11.69 46.08 27.81
CA VAL A 503 12.92 46.56 27.14
C VAL A 503 14.12 46.79 28.07
N GLY A 504 15.15 45.95 27.94
CA GLY A 504 16.47 46.14 28.56
C GLY A 504 17.50 45.23 27.91
N ALA A 505 18.59 45.82 27.42
CA ALA A 505 19.54 45.26 26.47
C ALA A 505 20.68 44.43 27.10
N LEU A 506 21.25 43.55 26.25
CA LEU A 506 22.67 43.23 26.05
C LEU A 506 23.64 43.24 27.26
N SER A 507 24.29 42.10 27.51
CA SER A 507 25.75 42.03 27.41
C SER A 507 26.25 40.58 27.50
N ALA A 508 27.15 40.27 26.57
CA ALA A 508 28.00 39.09 26.56
C ALA A 508 29.12 39.25 27.59
N LEU A 509 29.64 38.13 28.11
CA LEU A 509 31.05 38.00 28.49
C LEU A 509 31.41 36.51 28.58
N SER A 510 32.35 36.12 27.72
CA SER A 510 33.07 34.84 27.73
C SER A 510 33.95 34.72 28.98
N SER A 511 34.17 33.50 29.46
CA SER A 511 35.44 33.14 30.10
C SER A 511 35.72 31.65 29.91
N SER A 512 36.74 31.38 29.11
CA SER A 512 37.43 30.11 28.96
C SER A 512 38.22 29.76 30.22
N SER A 513 38.19 28.49 30.62
CA SER A 513 39.26 27.92 31.45
C SER A 513 39.55 26.48 31.01
N THR A 514 40.82 26.29 30.64
CA THR A 514 41.52 25.03 30.41
C THR A 514 41.69 24.24 31.70
N LEU A 515 41.80 22.91 31.65
CA LEU A 515 42.94 22.15 32.20
C LEU A 515 42.78 20.61 32.10
N ASN A 516 43.89 20.01 31.66
CA ASN A 516 44.46 18.70 32.00
C ASN A 516 43.87 17.38 31.50
N GLU A 517 44.62 16.81 30.54
CA GLU A 517 44.75 15.39 30.24
C GLU A 517 45.33 14.60 31.44
N SER A 518 44.79 13.40 31.67
CA SER A 518 45.57 12.29 32.22
C SER A 518 45.08 10.96 31.63
N HIS A 519 46.02 10.21 31.07
CA HIS A 519 45.83 8.91 30.42
C HIS A 519 45.49 7.81 31.44
N ALA A 520 44.47 7.00 31.13
CA ALA A 520 44.34 5.63 31.64
C ALA A 520 43.77 4.72 30.53
N ALA A 521 44.42 3.57 30.32
CA ALA A 521 44.12 2.62 29.26
C ALA A 521 42.83 1.81 29.54
N LEU A 522 42.04 1.54 28.50
CA LEU A 522 40.87 0.65 28.53
C LEU A 522 41.08 -0.59 27.66
N PRO A 523 40.60 -1.79 28.07
CA PRO A 523 40.58 -2.97 27.22
C PRO A 523 39.41 -2.93 26.24
N SER A 524 39.67 -3.35 25.00
CA SER A 524 38.72 -3.42 23.91
C SER A 524 37.73 -4.58 24.07
N THR A 525 36.44 -4.28 24.21
CA THR A 525 35.34 -5.21 23.92
C THR A 525 34.23 -4.49 23.18
N SER A 526 33.99 -4.93 21.95
CA SER A 526 32.86 -4.52 21.09
C SER A 526 31.53 -4.91 21.73
N SER A 527 30.83 -3.93 22.30
CA SER A 527 29.44 -4.07 22.78
C SER A 527 28.48 -3.80 21.62
N LYS A 528 27.80 -4.85 21.15
CA LYS A 528 26.67 -4.76 20.21
C LYS A 528 25.49 -4.10 20.91
N ILE A 529 24.99 -3.00 20.35
CA ILE A 529 23.82 -2.26 20.83
C ILE A 529 22.59 -3.20 20.88
N VAL A 530 21.94 -3.29 22.03
CA VAL A 530 20.72 -4.09 22.25
C VAL A 530 19.55 -3.12 22.32
N LEU A 531 18.68 -3.12 21.30
CA LEU A 531 17.34 -2.54 21.42
C LEU A 531 16.63 -3.17 22.64
N GLU A 532 16.07 -2.34 23.52
CA GLU A 532 15.43 -2.84 24.75
C GLU A 532 14.13 -3.62 24.47
N THR A 533 13.38 -3.25 23.44
CA THR A 533 12.08 -3.86 23.08
C THR A 533 11.91 -3.92 21.55
N PRO A 534 11.36 -5.01 20.98
CA PRO A 534 11.16 -5.12 19.53
C PRO A 534 10.09 -4.21 18.95
N ASN A 535 10.35 -3.61 17.78
CA ASN A 535 9.36 -2.79 17.07
C ASN A 535 8.62 -3.57 15.98
N VAL A 536 7.35 -3.24 15.79
CA VAL A 536 6.48 -3.77 14.73
C VAL A 536 6.01 -2.61 13.86
N TYR A 537 6.37 -2.60 12.58
CA TYR A 537 5.96 -1.57 11.62
C TYR A 537 4.86 -2.10 10.71
N LEU A 538 3.80 -1.33 10.51
CA LEU A 538 2.69 -1.70 9.62
C LEU A 538 2.67 -0.82 8.36
N MET A 539 2.60 -1.43 7.18
CA MET A 539 2.53 -0.70 5.92
C MET A 539 1.34 -1.13 5.07
N GLY A 540 0.61 -0.14 4.53
CA GLY A 540 -0.42 -0.41 3.53
C GLY A 540 -1.77 -0.82 4.10
N CYS A 541 -1.97 -0.59 5.40
CA CYS A 541 -3.23 -0.79 6.12
C CYS A 541 -3.70 0.43 6.91
N ASN A 542 -2.94 1.51 6.99
CA ASN A 542 -3.11 2.60 7.97
C ASN A 542 -3.94 3.78 7.44
N GLU A 543 -4.84 3.58 6.48
CA GLU A 543 -5.58 4.70 5.87
C GLU A 543 -6.38 5.53 6.87
N ALA A 544 -6.85 4.88 7.94
CA ALA A 544 -7.59 5.54 9.01
C ALA A 544 -6.73 6.58 9.74
N THR A 545 -5.41 6.40 9.83
CA THR A 545 -4.49 7.23 10.64
C THR A 545 -3.49 8.04 9.81
N HIS A 546 -3.10 7.54 8.63
CA HIS A 546 -2.10 8.12 7.73
C HIS A 546 -2.68 8.60 6.39
N GLY A 547 -3.97 8.36 6.13
CA GLY A 547 -4.68 8.84 4.94
C GLY A 547 -4.66 7.85 3.77
N LEU A 548 -5.40 8.17 2.72
CA LEU A 548 -5.67 7.26 1.59
C LEU A 548 -4.42 6.84 0.81
N SER A 549 -3.35 7.64 0.87
CA SER A 549 -2.07 7.31 0.25
C SER A 549 -1.41 6.09 0.90
N ASP A 550 -1.77 5.72 2.12
CA ASP A 550 -1.08 4.63 2.84
C ASP A 550 -1.16 3.29 2.08
N SER A 551 -2.33 2.94 1.57
CA SER A 551 -2.53 1.67 0.86
C SER A 551 -1.98 1.64 -0.56
N LEU A 552 -1.47 2.77 -1.06
CA LEU A 552 -1.13 2.98 -2.46
C LEU A 552 0.36 3.02 -2.70
N LEU A 553 0.74 2.68 -3.93
CA LEU A 553 2.11 2.82 -4.43
C LEU A 553 2.61 4.26 -4.39
N SER A 554 1.70 5.24 -4.34
CA SER A 554 2.01 6.65 -4.56
C SER A 554 3.00 7.23 -3.56
N ILE A 555 3.19 6.65 -2.37
CA ILE A 555 4.11 7.18 -1.34
C ILE A 555 5.06 6.12 -0.77
N VAL A 556 5.23 4.98 -1.44
CA VAL A 556 6.03 3.86 -0.89
C VAL A 556 7.50 4.23 -0.70
N ALA A 557 8.08 5.04 -1.60
CA ALA A 557 9.45 5.55 -1.47
C ALA A 557 9.60 6.46 -0.24
N TRP A 558 8.63 7.36 -0.03
CA TRP A 558 8.61 8.29 1.09
C TRP A 558 8.48 7.54 2.43
N ARG A 559 7.49 6.64 2.53
CA ARG A 559 7.28 5.80 3.72
C ARG A 559 8.51 4.96 4.06
N ALA A 560 9.15 4.38 3.05
CA ALA A 560 10.38 3.61 3.23
C ALA A 560 11.49 4.45 3.88
N GLY A 561 11.62 5.73 3.49
CA GLY A 561 12.49 6.69 4.14
C GLY A 561 12.13 6.91 5.61
N GLU A 562 10.87 7.21 5.92
CA GLU A 562 10.40 7.44 7.30
C GLU A 562 10.67 6.24 8.22
N ILE A 563 10.43 5.02 7.73
CA ILE A 563 10.72 3.79 8.49
C ILE A 563 12.23 3.56 8.63
N THR A 564 13.03 3.87 7.60
CA THR A 564 14.50 3.79 7.67
C THR A 564 15.03 4.72 8.77
N ASP A 565 14.54 5.95 8.82
CA ASP A 565 14.93 6.94 9.82
C ASP A 565 14.50 6.50 11.23
N SER A 566 13.28 5.98 11.40
CA SER A 566 12.82 5.41 12.67
C SER A 566 13.71 4.26 13.16
N LEU A 567 14.07 3.32 12.29
CA LEU A 567 14.96 2.21 12.63
C LEU A 567 16.35 2.71 13.06
N LEU A 568 16.88 3.76 12.41
CA LEU A 568 18.15 4.39 12.75
C LEU A 568 18.10 5.18 14.07
N HIS A 569 16.99 5.87 14.36
CA HIS A 569 16.84 6.61 15.62
C HIS A 569 16.68 5.67 16.82
N ASN A 570 15.89 4.61 16.69
CA ASN A 570 15.69 3.65 17.79
C ASN A 570 16.95 2.86 18.12
N THR A 571 17.78 2.58 17.11
CA THR A 571 19.10 2.00 17.35
C THR A 571 20.11 3.01 17.94
N ALA A 572 19.83 4.33 17.93
CA ALA A 572 20.75 5.38 18.40
C ALA A 572 20.47 5.71 19.87
N ALA A 573 19.20 5.79 20.24
CA ALA A 573 18.79 5.91 21.64
C ALA A 573 19.35 4.75 22.48
N ALA A 574 19.30 3.52 21.95
CA ALA A 574 19.91 2.36 22.58
C ALA A 574 21.46 2.40 22.66
N ALA A 575 22.12 3.29 21.90
CA ALA A 575 23.57 3.51 21.97
C ALA A 575 23.95 4.65 22.94
N ALA A 576 23.06 5.64 23.13
CA ALA A 576 23.30 6.80 23.99
C ALA A 576 23.23 6.48 25.49
N ASP A 577 22.59 5.38 25.89
CA ASP A 577 22.58 4.86 27.26
C ASP A 577 23.85 4.06 27.63
N ASP A 578 24.91 4.16 26.81
CA ASP A 578 26.24 3.61 27.11
C ASP A 578 27.04 4.59 28.00
N PRO A 579 27.38 4.24 29.26
CA PRO A 579 28.14 5.12 30.16
C PRO A 579 29.59 5.38 29.72
N THR A 580 30.01 4.88 28.55
CA THR A 580 31.34 5.12 27.97
C THR A 580 31.40 6.25 26.94
N ILE A 581 30.28 6.90 26.62
CA ILE A 581 30.24 8.04 25.68
C ILE A 581 30.60 9.34 26.41
N THR A 582 31.73 9.95 26.06
CA THR A 582 32.20 11.22 26.64
C THR A 582 31.37 12.42 26.16
N GLU A 583 31.32 13.50 26.96
CA GLU A 583 30.56 14.75 26.69
C GLU A 583 30.78 15.35 25.27
N ALA A 584 31.92 15.07 24.63
CA ALA A 584 32.22 15.51 23.26
C ALA A 584 31.31 14.89 22.18
N ASP A 585 30.78 13.67 22.41
CA ASP A 585 29.86 13.00 21.49
C ASP A 585 28.40 13.44 21.73
N GLN A 586 28.07 13.88 22.95
CA GLN A 586 26.75 14.45 23.27
C GLN A 586 26.56 15.84 22.60
N GLU A 587 27.63 16.64 22.45
CA GLU A 587 27.55 17.92 21.73
C GLU A 587 27.24 17.80 20.23
N ALA A 588 27.53 16.64 19.61
CA ALA A 588 27.15 16.36 18.22
C ALA A 588 25.65 16.05 18.07
N VAL A 589 25.01 15.51 19.12
CA VAL A 589 23.58 15.15 19.15
C VAL A 589 22.68 16.37 19.39
N THR A 590 23.14 17.36 20.15
CA THR A 590 22.33 18.55 20.51
C THR A 590 22.20 19.59 19.39
N LYS A 591 22.91 19.46 18.26
CA LYS A 591 22.83 20.42 17.14
C LYS A 591 21.72 20.15 16.12
N ILE A 592 20.85 19.18 16.37
CA ILE A 592 19.71 18.89 15.48
C ILE A 592 18.42 19.36 16.16
N GLN A 593 18.16 20.67 16.07
CA GLN A 593 16.80 21.22 16.11
C GLN A 593 16.42 21.70 14.71
N PRO A 594 15.13 21.58 14.30
CA PRO A 594 14.70 21.99 12.97
C PRO A 594 14.78 23.51 12.86
N GLN A 595 15.76 24.04 12.13
CA GLN A 595 15.71 25.45 11.73
C GLN A 595 14.64 25.63 10.65
N GLU A 596 13.61 26.41 10.99
CA GLU A 596 12.67 27.01 10.05
C GLU A 596 13.44 27.63 8.87
N ARG A 597 13.23 27.11 7.67
CA ARG A 597 13.80 27.66 6.43
C ARG A 597 13.09 28.95 6.08
N SER A 598 13.55 30.07 6.62
CA SER A 598 13.26 31.39 6.07
C SER A 598 14.15 31.63 4.84
N ARG A 599 13.51 31.96 3.71
CA ARG A 599 14.17 32.34 2.46
C ARG A 599 14.88 33.68 2.64
N SER A 600 16.16 33.73 2.32
CA SER A 600 16.88 34.98 2.05
C SER A 600 17.83 34.76 0.87
N THR A 601 17.55 35.47 -0.21
CA THR A 601 18.39 35.62 -1.39
C THR A 601 19.56 36.54 -1.06
N ASP A 602 20.80 36.07 -1.23
CA ASP A 602 21.91 36.98 -1.49
C ASP A 602 22.98 36.34 -2.38
N VAL A 603 23.13 36.97 -3.54
CA VAL A 603 24.14 36.68 -4.57
C VAL A 603 25.43 37.39 -4.17
N LYS A 604 26.54 36.65 -4.00
CA LYS A 604 27.89 37.25 -4.08
C LYS A 604 28.82 36.45 -4.99
N LYS A 605 29.34 37.19 -5.97
CA LYS A 605 30.38 36.86 -6.94
C LYS A 605 31.75 36.66 -6.28
N ASN A 606 32.56 35.78 -6.86
CA ASN A 606 33.99 35.95 -7.23
C ASN A 606 34.53 34.56 -7.68
N SER A 607 34.68 34.27 -8.97
CA SER A 607 35.83 34.54 -9.87
C SER A 607 37.18 33.97 -9.39
N THR A 608 37.67 32.89 -10.03
CA THR A 608 38.89 32.90 -10.87
C THR A 608 39.13 31.55 -11.58
N ALA A 609 39.33 31.62 -12.91
CA ALA A 609 40.27 30.92 -13.81
C ALA A 609 40.56 29.41 -13.65
N SER A 610 40.76 28.57 -14.67
CA SER A 610 40.81 28.67 -16.15
C SER A 610 41.07 27.24 -16.66
N LYS A 611 40.40 26.82 -17.74
CA LYS A 611 41.02 26.08 -18.88
C LYS A 611 40.00 25.90 -20.00
N VAL A 612 40.24 26.66 -21.07
CA VAL A 612 39.49 26.73 -22.33
C VAL A 612 40.02 25.66 -23.29
N PHE A 613 39.13 24.87 -23.89
CA PHE A 613 39.37 24.21 -25.17
C PHE A 613 38.50 24.88 -26.24
N SER A 614 39.16 25.36 -27.28
CA SER A 614 38.62 26.14 -28.40
C SER A 614 37.89 25.25 -29.40
N LEU A 615 36.62 25.59 -29.72
CA LEU A 615 35.87 25.08 -30.87
C LEU A 615 35.88 26.14 -31.97
N SER A 616 36.89 26.10 -32.83
CA SER A 616 36.91 26.81 -34.12
C SER A 616 37.45 25.89 -35.20
N LYS A 617 36.56 25.07 -35.76
CA LYS A 617 36.65 24.41 -37.07
C LYS A 617 35.45 23.48 -37.20
N ILE A 618 34.46 23.90 -37.98
CA ILE A 618 33.60 23.12 -38.89
C ILE A 618 32.61 24.17 -39.43
N GLY A 619 33.13 25.01 -40.30
CA GLY A 619 32.38 25.85 -41.23
C GLY A 619 33.11 25.66 -42.54
N ASP A 620 32.79 24.56 -43.22
CA ASP A 620 33.07 24.26 -44.64
C ASP A 620 32.90 22.76 -44.88
N ARG A 621 31.63 22.35 -45.02
CA ARG A 621 31.17 21.19 -45.81
C ARG A 621 29.67 21.09 -45.63
N LEU A 622 28.94 21.63 -46.60
CA LEU A 622 27.63 21.18 -47.11
C LEU A 622 27.04 22.31 -47.99
N GLN A 623 27.70 22.58 -49.11
CA GLN A 623 27.03 23.13 -50.30
C GLN A 623 26.90 21.99 -51.31
N GLY A 624 25.67 21.71 -51.71
CA GLY A 624 25.39 20.80 -52.83
C GLY A 624 24.23 19.85 -52.55
N LEU A 625 23.01 20.38 -52.60
CA LEU A 625 21.91 19.91 -53.47
C LEU A 625 20.57 20.51 -53.02
N HIS A 626 20.15 21.54 -53.76
CA HIS A 626 18.76 21.94 -53.92
C HIS A 626 18.02 20.86 -54.71
N VAL A 627 16.79 20.52 -54.29
CA VAL A 627 15.51 20.30 -55.03
C VAL A 627 14.58 19.64 -53.98
N GLY A 628 13.35 20.02 -53.69
CA GLY A 628 12.38 20.97 -54.21
C GLY A 628 11.07 20.64 -53.50
N ALA A 629 10.41 21.63 -52.92
CA ALA A 629 9.11 21.48 -52.27
C ALA A 629 8.01 21.43 -53.33
N THR A 630 7.07 20.50 -53.20
CA THR A 630 5.73 20.59 -53.81
C THR A 630 4.67 20.15 -52.82
N HIS A 631 3.75 21.08 -52.54
CA HIS A 631 2.41 20.83 -52.04
C HIS A 631 1.63 19.87 -52.95
N ALA A 632 0.78 19.00 -52.38
CA ALA A 632 -0.66 18.92 -52.68
C ALA A 632 -1.36 17.77 -51.92
N ASN A 633 -2.55 18.12 -51.39
CA ASN A 633 -3.70 17.32 -50.91
C ASN A 633 -3.58 16.48 -49.64
#